data_AF-A0A7I9WMN7-F1
#
_entry.id   AF-A0A7I9WMN7-F1
#
_cell.length_a   1.000
_cell.length_b   1.000
_cell.length_c   1.000
_cell.angle_alpha   90.00
_cell.angle_beta   90.00
_cell.angle_gamma   90.00
#
_symmetry.space_group_name_H-M   'P 1'
#
loop_
_entity.id
_entity.type
_entity.pdbx_description
1 polymer ?
#
loop_
_entity_poly.entity_id
_entity_poly.type
_entity_poly.pdbx_seq_one_letter_code
_entity_poly.pdbx_strand_id
1 'polypeptide(L)'
;MASDVRKTFPGSDIALWAAGATYFGVIGLVPLALASLWAAGALVGHDTVTAAMDAAIGGLPQGHGTPEALRTLTRVALAMSWWQALVVLFPASLYGEGLRRAFRQMTAAGDTLTGWRGRFGLLGVAAVAPFLVLGVLASAHYVGPLYAGTGWTLAWGVVVAFHVVWITVSLALVGVFALIAPGRLGRRALLFGAFGTGAMTAGFLQGFVLFLAIPVEWSAPFGGMPIIGSVTALALWLYILHILVLCGFRVTVALDGLLPD
;
A
#
# COMPACT_ATOMS: atom_id res chain seq x y z
N MET A 1 -19.90 -19.43 5.58
CA MET A 1 -18.90 -18.38 5.28
C MET A 1 -19.03 -17.15 6.18
N ALA A 2 -20.06 -16.29 6.04
CA ALA A 2 -20.21 -15.10 6.91
C ALA A 2 -20.39 -15.44 8.40
N SER A 3 -21.08 -16.54 8.71
CA SER A 3 -21.22 -17.09 10.07
C SER A 3 -19.89 -17.59 10.64
N ASP A 4 -19.02 -18.16 9.80
CA ASP A 4 -17.77 -18.78 10.23
C ASP A 4 -16.70 -17.74 10.47
N VAL A 5 -16.65 -16.69 9.64
CA VAL A 5 -15.82 -15.49 9.84
C VAL A 5 -16.15 -14.80 11.18
N ARG A 6 -17.44 -14.71 11.55
CA ARG A 6 -17.86 -14.15 12.85
C ARG A 6 -17.46 -15.04 14.04
N LYS A 7 -17.49 -16.36 13.87
CA LYS A 7 -17.16 -17.34 14.92
C LYS A 7 -15.66 -17.45 15.19
N THR A 8 -14.79 -17.16 14.21
CA THR A 8 -13.35 -17.39 14.37
C THR A 8 -12.72 -16.47 15.42
N PHE A 9 -13.11 -15.18 15.48
CA PHE A 9 -12.54 -14.20 16.42
C PHE A 9 -13.57 -13.11 16.80
N PRO A 10 -14.50 -13.37 17.74
CA PRO A 10 -15.59 -12.44 18.09
C PRO A 10 -15.15 -11.19 18.86
N GLY A 11 -13.91 -11.12 19.34
CA GLY A 11 -13.39 -10.03 20.20
C GLY A 11 -12.34 -9.13 19.57
N SER A 12 -11.96 -9.34 18.31
CA SER A 12 -10.92 -8.54 17.66
C SER A 12 -11.49 -7.24 17.10
N ASP A 13 -11.22 -6.12 17.75
CA ASP A 13 -11.60 -4.80 17.25
C ASP A 13 -10.72 -4.43 16.03
N ILE A 14 -11.21 -4.74 14.83
CA ILE A 14 -10.51 -4.48 13.56
C ILE A 14 -10.21 -2.98 13.41
N ALA A 15 -11.11 -2.11 13.87
CA ALA A 15 -10.92 -0.66 13.81
C ALA A 15 -9.73 -0.25 14.68
N LEU A 16 -9.66 -0.73 15.92
CA LEU A 16 -8.53 -0.43 16.81
C LEU A 16 -7.19 -0.93 16.26
N TRP A 17 -7.14 -2.15 15.72
CA TRP A 17 -5.91 -2.71 15.17
C TRP A 17 -5.50 -2.06 13.84
N ALA A 18 -6.48 -1.65 13.02
CA ALA A 18 -6.22 -0.83 11.83
C ALA A 18 -5.63 0.52 12.21
N ALA A 19 -6.13 1.18 13.26
CA ALA A 19 -5.58 2.45 13.75
C ALA A 19 -4.12 2.29 14.20
N GLY A 20 -3.81 1.22 14.94
CA GLY A 20 -2.43 0.87 15.29
C GLY A 20 -1.55 0.65 14.06
N ALA A 21 -2.01 -0.15 13.09
CA ALA A 21 -1.30 -0.37 11.82
C ALA A 21 -1.11 0.93 11.02
N THR A 22 -2.07 1.84 11.07
CA THR A 22 -2.01 3.17 10.43
C THR A 22 -0.94 4.02 11.06
N TYR A 23 -0.86 4.08 12.40
CA TYR A 23 0.19 4.81 13.10
C TYR A 23 1.58 4.33 12.68
N PHE A 24 1.80 3.02 12.66
CA PHE A 24 3.05 2.43 12.16
C PHE A 24 3.25 2.67 10.65
N GLY A 25 2.17 2.70 9.87
CA GLY A 25 2.18 3.01 8.45
C GLY A 25 2.61 4.44 8.15
N VAL A 26 2.14 5.42 8.91
CA VAL A 26 2.56 6.83 8.79
C VAL A 26 4.07 6.96 9.03
N ILE A 27 4.60 6.20 9.99
CA ILE A 27 6.05 6.19 10.28
C ILE A 27 6.84 5.50 9.16
N GLY A 28 6.37 4.37 8.64
CA GLY A 28 7.18 3.49 7.80
C GLY A 28 6.92 3.52 6.29
N LEU A 29 5.75 3.97 5.82
CA LEU A 29 5.41 3.94 4.39
C LEU A 29 6.22 4.93 3.56
N VAL A 30 6.40 6.16 4.06
CA VAL A 30 7.22 7.15 3.35
C VAL A 30 8.68 6.68 3.26
N PRO A 31 9.34 6.22 4.35
CA PRO A 31 10.65 5.60 4.26
C PRO A 31 10.72 4.39 3.33
N LEU A 32 9.70 3.53 3.32
CA LEU A 32 9.64 2.38 2.42
C LEU A 32 9.56 2.83 0.96
N ALA A 33 8.76 3.86 0.65
CA ALA A 33 8.68 4.45 -0.68
C ALA A 33 10.01 5.08 -1.11
N LEU A 34 10.68 5.82 -0.21
CA LEU A 34 12.01 6.38 -0.45
C LEU A 34 13.04 5.27 -0.78
N ALA A 35 13.10 4.22 0.04
CA ALA A 35 14.01 3.10 -0.20
C ALA A 35 13.71 2.37 -1.51
N SER A 36 12.43 2.21 -1.85
CA SER A 36 12.00 1.55 -3.09
C SER A 36 12.34 2.37 -4.34
N LEU A 37 12.12 3.69 -4.32
CA LEU A 37 12.48 4.59 -5.41
C LEU A 37 13.99 4.72 -5.56
N TRP A 38 14.74 4.76 -4.45
CA TRP A 38 16.20 4.74 -4.47
C TRP A 38 16.73 3.46 -5.14
N ALA A 39 16.23 2.30 -4.72
CA ALA A 39 16.63 1.02 -5.30
C ALA A 39 16.20 0.92 -6.78
N ALA A 40 15.01 1.41 -7.13
CA ALA A 40 14.57 1.51 -8.53
C ALA A 40 15.53 2.38 -9.37
N GLY A 41 15.93 3.54 -8.86
CA GLY A 41 16.90 4.42 -9.52
C GLY A 41 18.26 3.76 -9.73
N ALA A 42 18.71 2.96 -8.76
CA ALA A 42 19.93 2.16 -8.90
C ALA A 42 19.82 1.05 -9.96
N LEU A 43 18.62 0.50 -10.19
CA LEU A 43 18.38 -0.59 -11.15
C LEU A 43 18.24 -0.11 -12.60
N VAL A 44 17.51 0.99 -12.83
CA VAL A 44 17.16 1.44 -14.20
C VAL A 44 17.68 2.84 -14.54
N GLY A 45 18.31 3.53 -13.61
CA GLY A 45 18.81 4.90 -13.78
C GLY A 45 17.86 5.98 -13.24
N HIS A 46 18.44 7.08 -12.76
CA HIS A 46 17.70 8.18 -12.12
C HIS A 46 16.81 8.93 -13.11
N ASP A 47 17.29 9.16 -14.33
CA ASP A 47 16.55 9.86 -15.38
C ASP A 47 15.31 9.07 -15.80
N THR A 48 15.42 7.74 -15.91
CA THR A 48 14.30 6.86 -16.25
C THR A 48 13.21 6.89 -15.18
N VAL A 49 13.59 6.80 -13.89
CA VAL A 49 12.61 6.90 -12.78
C VAL A 49 11.95 8.27 -12.77
N THR A 50 12.72 9.35 -13.00
CA THR A 50 12.21 10.72 -13.01
C THR A 50 11.21 10.93 -14.15
N ALA A 51 11.57 10.53 -15.38
CA ALA A 51 10.69 10.64 -16.55
C ALA A 51 9.40 9.83 -16.40
N ALA A 52 9.49 8.61 -15.85
CA ALA A 52 8.32 7.78 -15.60
C ALA A 52 7.43 8.36 -14.49
N MET A 53 8.02 8.94 -13.44
CA MET A 53 7.26 9.65 -12.39
C MET A 53 6.53 10.88 -12.95
N ASP A 54 7.20 11.69 -13.77
CA ASP A 54 6.55 12.85 -14.39
C ASP A 54 5.41 12.45 -15.32
N ALA A 55 5.56 11.35 -16.06
CA ALA A 55 4.48 10.77 -16.86
C ALA A 55 3.30 10.31 -16.00
N ALA A 56 3.56 9.71 -14.84
CA ALA A 56 2.52 9.29 -13.90
C ALA A 56 1.78 10.51 -13.32
N ILE A 57 2.51 11.55 -12.94
CA ILE A 57 1.97 12.81 -12.42
C ILE A 57 1.09 13.51 -13.44
N GLY A 58 1.43 13.43 -14.73
CA GLY A 58 0.61 13.98 -15.81
C GLY A 58 -0.81 13.42 -15.87
N GLY A 59 -1.04 12.20 -15.38
CA GLY A 59 -2.36 11.58 -15.29
C GLY A 59 -3.12 11.83 -13.97
N LEU A 60 -2.49 12.48 -12.99
CA LEU A 60 -3.12 12.74 -11.69
C LEU A 60 -3.90 14.06 -11.66
N PRO A 61 -4.94 14.16 -10.82
CA PRO A 61 -5.56 15.44 -10.51
C PRO A 61 -4.53 16.43 -9.95
N GLN A 62 -4.57 17.67 -10.42
CA GLN A 62 -3.60 18.71 -10.04
C GLN A 62 -3.90 19.36 -8.68
N GLY A 63 -5.00 18.97 -8.03
CA GLY A 63 -5.40 19.48 -6.73
C GLY A 63 -4.49 19.05 -5.58
N HIS A 64 -4.52 19.84 -4.50
CA HIS A 64 -4.04 19.46 -3.16
C HIS A 64 -2.53 19.16 -3.04
N GLY A 65 -1.71 19.59 -3.99
CA GLY A 65 -0.24 19.50 -3.92
C GLY A 65 0.34 18.10 -4.16
N THR A 66 -0.48 17.12 -4.54
CA THR A 66 -0.05 15.73 -4.81
C THR A 66 1.08 15.64 -5.84
N PRO A 67 1.03 16.34 -6.99
CA PRO A 67 2.13 16.36 -7.95
C PRO A 67 3.47 16.77 -7.33
N GLU A 68 3.51 17.84 -6.55
CA GLU A 68 4.75 18.35 -5.96
C GLU A 68 5.28 17.43 -4.85
N ALA A 69 4.38 16.82 -4.08
CA ALA A 69 4.76 15.82 -3.09
C ALA A 69 5.46 14.61 -3.74
N LEU A 70 4.93 14.10 -4.87
CA LEU A 70 5.54 12.98 -5.60
C LEU A 70 6.87 13.35 -6.25
N ARG A 71 7.00 14.55 -6.83
CA ARG A 71 8.29 15.04 -7.36
C ARG A 71 9.32 15.19 -6.24
N THR A 72 8.93 15.76 -5.11
CA THR A 72 9.80 15.93 -3.96
C THR A 72 10.24 14.58 -3.39
N LEU A 73 9.32 13.64 -3.21
CA LEU A 73 9.62 12.28 -2.75
C LEU A 73 10.64 11.59 -3.67
N THR A 74 10.42 11.66 -4.99
CA THR A 74 11.29 11.05 -5.99
C THR A 74 12.67 11.70 -6.02
N ARG A 75 12.73 13.03 -6.02
CA ARG A 75 13.96 13.80 -5.97
C ARG A 75 14.78 13.47 -4.72
N VAL A 76 14.14 13.44 -3.55
CA VAL A 76 14.77 13.09 -2.27
C VAL A 76 15.28 11.66 -2.30
N ALA A 77 14.47 10.71 -2.77
CA ALA A 77 14.85 9.30 -2.84
C ALA A 77 16.09 9.08 -3.72
N LEU A 78 16.11 9.66 -4.92
CA LEU A 78 17.21 9.51 -5.88
C LEU A 78 18.48 10.25 -5.43
N ALA A 79 18.37 11.27 -4.58
CA ALA A 79 19.52 11.96 -4.01
C ALA A 79 20.15 11.25 -2.81
N MET A 80 19.53 10.18 -2.28
CA MET A 80 20.05 9.49 -1.11
C MET A 80 21.36 8.75 -1.42
N SER A 81 22.33 8.92 -0.53
CA SER A 81 23.45 7.99 -0.43
C SER A 81 22.96 6.62 0.06
N TRP A 82 23.74 5.58 -0.23
CA TRP A 82 23.42 4.22 0.22
C TRP A 82 23.30 4.10 1.75
N TRP A 83 24.02 4.91 2.53
CA TRP A 83 23.88 4.95 3.99
C TRP A 83 22.53 5.52 4.43
N GLN A 84 22.08 6.60 3.78
CA GLN A 84 20.74 7.15 4.03
C GLN A 84 19.66 6.13 3.66
N ALA A 85 19.82 5.40 2.55
CA ALA A 85 18.94 4.31 2.16
C ALA A 85 18.86 3.22 3.25
N LEU A 86 19.98 2.85 3.88
CA LEU A 86 19.97 1.91 5.02
C LEU A 86 19.27 2.50 6.25
N VAL A 87 19.50 3.77 6.57
CA VAL A 87 18.88 4.43 7.73
C VAL A 87 17.36 4.50 7.57
N VAL A 88 16.84 4.79 6.39
CA VAL A 88 15.37 4.85 6.16
C VAL A 88 14.70 3.47 6.22
N LEU A 89 15.45 2.37 6.05
CA LEU A 89 14.90 1.02 6.25
C LEU A 89 14.54 0.75 7.72
N PHE A 90 15.17 1.43 8.68
CA PHE A 90 14.82 1.28 10.09
C PHE A 90 13.36 1.70 10.38
N PRO A 91 12.93 2.95 10.14
CA PRO A 91 11.53 3.33 10.34
C PRO A 91 10.59 2.58 9.41
N ALA A 92 11.01 2.21 8.19
CA ALA A 92 10.24 1.31 7.34
C ALA A 92 9.95 -0.01 8.08
N SER A 93 10.96 -0.68 8.63
CA SER A 93 10.81 -1.97 9.31
C SER A 93 9.81 -1.98 10.46
N LEU A 94 9.64 -0.84 11.17
CA LEU A 94 8.64 -0.69 12.23
C LEU A 94 7.22 -0.92 11.72
N TYR A 95 6.95 -0.59 10.47
CA TYR A 95 5.65 -0.86 9.85
C TYR A 95 5.33 -2.36 9.79
N GLY A 96 6.32 -3.20 9.53
CA GLY A 96 6.18 -4.65 9.54
C GLY A 96 5.83 -5.20 10.92
N GLU A 97 6.40 -4.62 11.97
CA GLU A 97 6.04 -4.93 13.35
C GLU A 97 4.59 -4.54 13.66
N GLY A 98 4.15 -3.34 13.25
CA GLY A 98 2.77 -2.90 13.40
C GLY A 98 1.77 -3.83 12.71
N LEU A 99 2.04 -4.19 11.44
CA LEU A 99 1.22 -5.12 10.67
C LEU A 99 1.17 -6.52 11.30
N ARG A 100 2.32 -7.07 11.73
CA ARG A 100 2.34 -8.40 12.36
C ARG A 100 1.52 -8.43 13.65
N ARG A 101 1.62 -7.39 14.48
CA ARG A 101 0.81 -7.26 15.70
C ARG A 101 -0.68 -7.23 15.37
N ALA A 102 -1.09 -6.53 14.33
CA ALA A 102 -2.48 -6.49 13.89
C ALA A 102 -2.96 -7.84 13.32
N PHE A 103 -2.17 -8.51 12.47
CA PHE A 103 -2.53 -9.82 11.92
C PHE A 103 -2.63 -10.91 12.97
N ARG A 104 -1.79 -10.88 14.02
CA ARG A 104 -1.85 -11.84 15.13
C ARG A 104 -3.22 -11.89 15.78
N GLN A 105 -3.96 -10.79 15.78
CA GLN A 105 -5.28 -10.70 16.42
C GLN A 105 -6.39 -11.32 15.57
N MET A 106 -6.08 -11.67 14.32
CA MET A 106 -7.01 -12.25 13.36
C MET A 106 -6.77 -13.76 13.17
N THR A 107 -5.85 -14.37 13.91
CA THR A 107 -5.51 -15.79 13.79
C THR A 107 -5.21 -16.42 15.16
N ALA A 108 -5.48 -17.72 15.29
CA ALA A 108 -5.17 -18.50 16.49
C ALA A 108 -3.70 -18.99 16.51
N ALA A 109 -2.95 -18.77 15.43
CA ALA A 109 -1.57 -19.20 15.33
C ALA A 109 -0.70 -18.58 16.44
N GLY A 110 0.04 -19.42 17.15
CA GLY A 110 1.04 -18.97 18.12
C GLY A 110 2.12 -18.14 17.45
N ASP A 111 2.54 -17.04 18.09
CA ASP A 111 3.61 -16.18 17.58
C ASP A 111 4.64 -15.86 18.66
N THR A 112 5.91 -16.04 18.32
CA THR A 112 7.08 -15.72 19.14
C THR A 112 7.92 -14.66 18.43
N LEU A 113 8.47 -13.69 19.18
CA LEU A 113 9.30 -12.60 18.63
C LEU A 113 8.56 -11.73 17.59
N THR A 114 7.31 -11.37 17.87
CA THR A 114 6.42 -10.55 17.02
C THR A 114 7.10 -9.31 16.42
N GLY A 115 7.90 -8.58 17.21
CA GLY A 115 8.59 -7.38 16.73
C GLY A 115 9.62 -7.69 15.65
N TRP A 116 10.56 -8.59 15.95
CA TRP A 116 11.65 -8.94 15.03
C TRP A 116 11.16 -9.65 13.76
N ARG A 117 10.21 -10.59 13.89
CA ARG A 117 9.67 -11.31 12.73
C ARG A 117 8.89 -10.39 11.79
N GLY A 118 8.16 -9.42 12.34
CA GLY A 118 7.49 -8.39 11.54
C GLY A 118 8.48 -7.52 10.78
N ARG A 119 9.56 -7.07 11.44
CA ARG A 119 10.62 -6.27 10.83
C ARG A 119 11.33 -7.01 9.70
N PHE A 120 11.80 -8.23 9.94
CA PHE A 120 12.46 -9.04 8.92
C PHE A 120 11.52 -9.42 7.77
N GLY A 121 10.25 -9.72 8.08
CA GLY A 121 9.23 -9.98 7.06
C GLY A 121 9.05 -8.78 6.12
N LEU A 122 9.00 -7.56 6.67
CA LEU A 122 8.91 -6.36 5.86
C LEU A 122 10.19 -6.09 5.07
N LEU A 123 11.39 -6.41 5.58
CA LEU A 123 12.61 -6.31 4.77
C LEU A 123 12.55 -7.22 3.54
N GLY A 124 11.97 -8.42 3.67
CA GLY A 124 11.68 -9.29 2.54
C GLY A 124 10.72 -8.66 1.52
N VAL A 125 9.64 -8.02 2.01
CA VAL A 125 8.72 -7.25 1.14
C VAL A 125 9.42 -6.06 0.48
N ALA A 126 10.26 -5.33 1.23
CA ALA A 126 11.01 -4.17 0.76
C ALA A 126 12.01 -4.54 -0.34
N ALA A 127 12.55 -5.76 -0.33
CA ALA A 127 13.42 -6.25 -1.40
C ALA A 127 12.68 -6.41 -2.73
N VAL A 128 11.37 -6.70 -2.70
CA VAL A 128 10.53 -6.85 -3.91
C VAL A 128 9.88 -5.52 -4.31
N ALA A 129 9.69 -4.61 -3.36
CA ALA A 129 9.08 -3.29 -3.56
C ALA A 129 9.64 -2.47 -4.74
N PRO A 130 10.96 -2.37 -5.02
CA PRO A 130 11.45 -1.61 -6.17
C PRO A 130 10.93 -2.16 -7.50
N PHE A 131 10.79 -3.48 -7.65
CA PHE A 131 10.25 -4.08 -8.88
C PHE A 131 8.76 -3.78 -9.05
N LEU A 132 8.01 -3.77 -7.95
CA LEU A 132 6.59 -3.39 -7.94
C LEU A 132 6.41 -1.92 -8.33
N VAL A 133 7.24 -1.02 -7.79
CA VAL A 133 7.26 0.40 -8.15
C VAL A 133 7.62 0.57 -9.62
N LEU A 134 8.66 -0.12 -10.10
CA LEU A 134 9.05 -0.08 -11.52
C LEU A 134 7.94 -0.60 -12.44
N GLY A 135 7.21 -1.64 -12.06
CA GLY A 135 6.07 -2.14 -12.82
C GLY A 135 4.97 -1.08 -12.98
N VAL A 136 4.67 -0.33 -11.92
CA VAL A 136 3.71 0.78 -11.98
C VAL A 136 4.25 1.93 -12.83
N LEU A 137 5.50 2.35 -12.60
CA LEU A 137 6.13 3.44 -13.34
C LEU A 137 6.27 3.13 -14.83
N ALA A 138 6.59 1.88 -15.20
CA ALA A 138 6.65 1.45 -16.59
C ALA A 138 5.30 1.60 -17.32
N SER A 139 4.19 1.46 -16.59
CA SER A 139 2.84 1.68 -17.16
C SER A 139 2.48 3.15 -17.34
N ALA A 140 3.21 4.08 -16.70
CA ALA A 140 2.83 5.49 -16.61
C ALA A 140 2.74 6.18 -17.98
N HIS A 141 3.69 5.91 -18.89
CA HIS A 141 3.68 6.46 -20.25
C HIS A 141 2.49 6.00 -21.08
N TYR A 142 1.93 4.83 -20.76
CA TYR A 142 0.74 4.32 -21.43
C TYR A 142 -0.55 4.84 -20.77
N VAL A 143 -0.60 4.81 -19.44
CA VAL A 143 -1.80 5.16 -18.66
C VAL A 143 -2.04 6.67 -18.62
N GLY A 144 -1.00 7.49 -18.47
CA GLY A 144 -1.12 8.95 -18.33
C GLY A 144 -1.91 9.60 -19.47
N PRO A 145 -1.57 9.36 -20.75
CA PRO A 145 -2.33 9.88 -21.88
C PRO A 145 -3.80 9.41 -21.91
N LEU A 146 -4.10 8.20 -21.42
CA LEU A 146 -5.47 7.69 -21.38
C LEU A 146 -6.33 8.49 -20.37
N TYR A 147 -5.75 8.87 -19.23
CA TYR A 147 -6.42 9.72 -18.23
C TYR A 147 -6.64 11.16 -18.71
N ALA A 148 -5.78 11.67 -19.60
CA ALA A 148 -5.97 12.99 -20.22
C ALA A 148 -7.06 13.00 -21.31
N GLY A 149 -7.45 11.83 -21.81
CA GLY A 149 -8.54 11.68 -22.78
C GLY A 149 -9.93 11.83 -22.15
N THR A 150 -10.97 11.65 -22.97
CA THR A 150 -12.38 11.70 -22.54
C THR A 150 -13.14 10.45 -23.01
N GLY A 151 -14.34 10.23 -22.47
CA GLY A 151 -15.21 9.13 -22.87
C GLY A 151 -14.56 7.75 -22.73
N TRP A 152 -14.50 6.99 -23.82
CA TRP A 152 -13.97 5.62 -23.83
C TRP A 152 -12.47 5.55 -23.52
N THR A 153 -11.70 6.56 -23.93
CA THR A 153 -10.25 6.61 -23.66
C THR A 153 -9.97 6.69 -22.17
N LEU A 154 -10.71 7.55 -21.46
CA LEU A 154 -10.64 7.66 -20.00
C LEU A 154 -11.10 6.36 -19.33
N ALA A 155 -12.23 5.79 -19.77
CA ALA A 155 -12.74 4.54 -19.24
C ALA A 155 -11.72 3.40 -19.37
N TRP A 156 -11.04 3.30 -20.52
CA TRP A 156 -9.96 2.35 -20.72
C TRP A 156 -8.74 2.64 -19.83
N GLY A 157 -8.37 3.92 -19.67
CA GLY A 157 -7.33 4.34 -18.72
C GLY A 157 -7.60 3.85 -17.30
N VAL A 158 -8.83 4.02 -16.82
CA VAL A 158 -9.27 3.52 -15.50
C VAL A 158 -9.19 2.01 -15.41
N VAL A 159 -9.63 1.28 -16.45
CA VAL A 159 -9.56 -0.19 -16.49
C VAL A 159 -8.10 -0.66 -16.43
N VAL A 160 -7.22 -0.08 -17.24
CA VAL A 160 -5.80 -0.47 -17.27
C VAL A 160 -5.12 -0.13 -15.96
N ALA A 161 -5.31 1.10 -15.44
CA ALA A 161 -4.72 1.52 -14.17
C ALA A 161 -5.22 0.65 -13.01
N PHE A 162 -6.50 0.27 -13.00
CA PHE A 162 -7.03 -0.67 -12.04
C PHE A 162 -6.27 -2.00 -12.09
N HIS A 163 -6.07 -2.60 -13.28
CA HIS A 163 -5.38 -3.89 -13.39
C HIS A 163 -3.89 -3.81 -13.01
N VAL A 164 -3.20 -2.72 -13.39
CA VAL A 164 -1.81 -2.49 -12.98
C VAL A 164 -1.73 -2.40 -11.45
N VAL A 165 -2.54 -1.55 -10.83
CA VAL A 165 -2.56 -1.38 -9.37
C VAL A 165 -2.99 -2.66 -8.68
N TRP A 166 -3.99 -3.38 -9.21
CA TRP A 166 -4.47 -4.64 -8.68
C TRP A 166 -3.35 -5.68 -8.64
N ILE A 167 -2.68 -5.93 -9.76
CA ILE A 167 -1.56 -6.89 -9.80
C ILE A 167 -0.47 -6.48 -8.83
N THR A 168 -0.04 -5.21 -8.86
CA THR A 168 1.03 -4.70 -7.99
C THR A 168 0.69 -4.87 -6.51
N VAL A 169 -0.50 -4.43 -6.09
CA VAL A 169 -0.93 -4.53 -4.69
C VAL A 169 -1.18 -5.98 -4.28
N SER A 170 -1.73 -6.82 -5.15
CA SER A 170 -1.91 -8.25 -4.86
C SER A 170 -0.59 -8.95 -4.63
N LEU A 171 0.44 -8.67 -5.44
CA LEU A 171 1.78 -9.22 -5.24
C LEU A 171 2.42 -8.72 -3.93
N ALA A 172 2.25 -7.44 -3.60
CA ALA A 172 2.66 -6.91 -2.31
C ALA A 172 1.95 -7.64 -1.15
N LEU A 173 0.63 -7.86 -1.27
CA LEU A 173 -0.17 -8.55 -0.27
C LEU A 173 0.18 -10.02 -0.13
N VAL A 174 0.58 -10.71 -1.21
CA VAL A 174 1.15 -12.06 -1.12
C VAL A 174 2.39 -12.03 -0.22
N GLY A 175 3.31 -11.09 -0.44
CA GLY A 175 4.49 -10.92 0.41
C GLY A 175 4.13 -10.59 1.86
N VAL A 176 3.19 -9.67 2.08
CA VAL A 176 2.74 -9.28 3.42
C VAL A 176 2.09 -10.45 4.15
N PHE A 177 1.17 -11.18 3.52
CA PHE A 177 0.50 -12.32 4.14
C PHE A 177 1.42 -13.53 4.32
N ALA A 178 2.39 -13.74 3.43
CA ALA A 178 3.33 -14.86 3.55
C ALA A 178 4.47 -14.61 4.55
N LEU A 179 5.00 -13.37 4.61
CA LEU A 179 6.22 -13.06 5.35
C LEU A 179 5.94 -12.36 6.70
N ILE A 180 4.87 -11.56 6.78
CA ILE A 180 4.58 -10.73 7.95
C ILE A 180 3.50 -11.37 8.82
N ALA A 181 2.48 -11.98 8.23
CA ALA A 181 1.42 -12.60 9.01
C ALA A 181 1.92 -13.81 9.83
N PRO A 182 1.33 -14.09 11.01
CA PRO A 182 1.68 -15.25 11.81
C PRO A 182 1.02 -16.53 11.29
N GLY A 183 1.72 -17.64 11.44
CA GLY A 183 1.32 -18.94 10.91
C GLY A 183 1.83 -19.21 9.49
N ARG A 184 1.44 -20.34 8.92
CA ARG A 184 1.63 -20.68 7.52
C ARG A 184 0.25 -20.81 6.89
N LEU A 185 0.01 -20.04 5.83
CA LEU A 185 -1.18 -20.18 5.00
C LEU A 185 -0.88 -21.16 3.86
N GLY A 186 -1.86 -21.96 3.49
CA GLY A 186 -1.87 -22.72 2.26
C GLY A 186 -1.75 -21.79 1.04
N ARG A 187 -1.09 -22.26 -0.01
CA ARG A 187 -0.81 -21.50 -1.24
C ARG A 187 -2.09 -21.03 -1.91
N ARG A 188 -3.12 -21.87 -1.96
CA ARG A 188 -4.41 -21.50 -2.58
C ARG A 188 -5.09 -20.39 -1.79
N ALA A 189 -5.18 -20.53 -0.48
CA ALA A 189 -5.77 -19.52 0.39
C ALA A 189 -4.99 -18.21 0.32
N LEU A 190 -3.65 -18.26 0.37
CA LEU A 190 -2.78 -17.10 0.21
C LEU A 190 -3.04 -16.36 -1.11
N LEU A 191 -3.09 -17.07 -2.23
CA LEU A 191 -3.31 -16.45 -3.54
C LEU A 191 -4.71 -15.84 -3.65
N PHE A 192 -5.77 -16.60 -3.33
CA PHE A 192 -7.14 -16.06 -3.40
C PHE A 192 -7.36 -14.90 -2.43
N GLY A 193 -6.81 -15.02 -1.22
CA GLY A 193 -6.85 -13.99 -0.19
C GLY A 193 -6.16 -12.70 -0.63
N ALA A 194 -4.93 -12.80 -1.11
CA ALA A 194 -4.15 -11.63 -1.56
C ALA A 194 -4.73 -11.00 -2.84
N PHE A 195 -5.18 -11.80 -3.81
CA PHE A 195 -5.80 -11.27 -5.04
C PHE A 195 -7.18 -10.66 -4.81
N GLY A 196 -8.00 -11.29 -3.97
CA GLY A 196 -9.31 -10.75 -3.58
C GLY A 196 -9.18 -9.45 -2.78
N THR A 197 -8.29 -9.44 -1.78
CA THR A 197 -8.00 -8.22 -1.00
C THR A 197 -7.42 -7.14 -1.90
N GLY A 198 -6.46 -7.49 -2.77
CA GLY A 198 -5.84 -6.56 -3.69
C GLY A 198 -6.82 -5.95 -4.69
N ALA A 199 -7.86 -6.67 -5.13
CA ALA A 199 -8.91 -6.11 -5.98
C ALA A 199 -9.71 -5.03 -5.25
N MET A 200 -10.11 -5.28 -3.99
CA MET A 200 -10.80 -4.28 -3.15
C MET A 200 -9.90 -3.08 -2.89
N THR A 201 -8.63 -3.32 -2.56
CA THR A 201 -7.64 -2.26 -2.32
C THR A 201 -7.38 -1.42 -3.58
N ALA A 202 -7.25 -2.04 -4.75
CA ALA A 202 -7.06 -1.33 -6.01
C ALA A 202 -8.28 -0.48 -6.37
N GLY A 203 -9.49 -1.01 -6.19
CA GLY A 203 -10.72 -0.24 -6.36
C GLY A 203 -10.80 0.94 -5.40
N PHE A 204 -10.40 0.75 -4.14
CA PHE A 204 -10.33 1.83 -3.16
C PHE A 204 -9.31 2.90 -3.54
N LEU A 205 -8.13 2.50 -4.03
CA LEU A 205 -7.11 3.44 -4.54
C LEU A 205 -7.59 4.21 -5.78
N GLN A 206 -8.39 3.60 -6.66
CA GLN A 206 -9.05 4.35 -7.75
C GLN A 206 -10.04 5.38 -7.20
N GLY A 207 -10.80 5.01 -6.17
CA GLY A 207 -11.64 5.95 -5.42
C GLY A 207 -10.84 7.10 -4.79
N PHE A 208 -9.61 6.82 -4.33
CA PHE A 208 -8.72 7.87 -3.82
C PHE A 208 -8.34 8.87 -4.90
N VAL A 209 -8.00 8.41 -6.11
CA VAL A 209 -7.72 9.30 -7.25
C VAL A 209 -8.93 10.18 -7.57
N LEU A 210 -10.15 9.63 -7.52
CA LEU A 210 -11.37 10.43 -7.67
C LEU A 210 -11.53 11.44 -6.53
N PHE A 211 -11.24 11.04 -5.29
CA PHE A 211 -11.27 11.94 -4.13
C PHE A 211 -10.28 13.11 -4.26
N LEU A 212 -9.08 12.87 -4.81
CA LEU A 212 -8.12 13.94 -5.15
C LEU A 212 -8.66 14.91 -6.21
N ALA A 213 -9.57 14.46 -7.08
CA ALA A 213 -10.16 15.30 -8.11
C ALA A 213 -11.32 16.17 -7.62
N ILE A 214 -11.89 15.87 -6.44
CA ILE A 214 -12.99 16.64 -5.88
C ILE A 214 -12.44 18.00 -5.38
N PRO A 215 -12.94 19.15 -5.88
CA PRO A 215 -12.46 20.48 -5.49
C PRO A 215 -13.04 20.91 -4.14
N VAL A 216 -12.79 20.12 -3.10
CA VAL A 216 -13.18 20.42 -1.72
C VAL A 216 -11.96 20.86 -0.92
N GLU A 217 -12.13 21.94 -0.16
CA GLU A 217 -11.11 22.41 0.78
C GLU A 217 -11.04 21.46 1.99
N TRP A 218 -10.06 20.56 1.99
CA TRP A 218 -9.87 19.59 3.09
C TRP A 218 -9.45 20.25 4.41
N SER A 219 -8.98 21.49 4.36
CA SER A 219 -8.57 22.26 5.53
C SER A 219 -9.72 22.92 6.29
N ALA A 220 -10.93 22.97 5.72
CA ALA A 220 -12.06 23.66 6.34
C ALA A 220 -12.37 23.20 7.78
N PRO A 221 -12.39 21.88 8.10
CA PRO A 221 -12.58 21.42 9.48
C PRO A 221 -11.44 21.77 10.44
N PHE A 222 -10.27 22.15 9.90
CA PHE A 222 -9.04 22.41 10.64
C PHE A 222 -8.68 23.91 10.62
N GLY A 223 -9.69 24.78 10.53
CA GLY A 223 -9.51 26.23 10.55
C GLY A 223 -8.71 26.78 9.37
N GLY A 224 -8.74 26.09 8.22
CA GLY A 224 -8.03 26.53 7.01
C GLY A 224 -6.55 26.12 6.96
N MET A 225 -6.05 25.26 7.86
CA MET A 225 -4.67 24.75 7.82
C MET A 225 -4.48 23.65 6.75
N PRO A 226 -3.83 23.93 5.59
CA PRO A 226 -3.81 23.00 4.44
C PRO A 226 -3.03 21.71 4.72
N ILE A 227 -1.91 21.82 5.45
CA ILE A 227 -1.06 20.68 5.79
C ILE A 227 -1.81 19.71 6.70
N ILE A 228 -2.48 20.22 7.75
CA ILE A 228 -3.23 19.39 8.68
C ILE A 228 -4.40 18.68 7.98
N GLY A 229 -5.12 19.39 7.10
CA GLY A 229 -6.18 18.79 6.29
C GLY A 229 -5.67 17.65 5.40
N SER A 230 -4.54 17.87 4.71
CA SER A 230 -3.95 16.88 3.81
C SER A 230 -3.42 15.65 4.56
N VAL A 231 -2.69 15.85 5.66
CA VAL A 231 -2.17 14.75 6.48
C VAL A 231 -3.32 13.96 7.10
N THR A 232 -4.34 14.63 7.61
CA THR A 232 -5.50 13.95 8.22
C THR A 232 -6.31 13.17 7.20
N ALA A 233 -6.54 13.74 6.01
CA ALA A 233 -7.19 13.04 4.91
C ALA A 233 -6.39 11.79 4.51
N LEU A 234 -5.08 11.92 4.30
CA LEU A 234 -4.21 10.80 3.94
C LEU A 234 -4.20 9.71 5.02
N ALA A 235 -4.14 10.10 6.30
CA ALA A 235 -4.19 9.17 7.42
C ALA A 235 -5.53 8.41 7.49
N LEU A 236 -6.66 9.09 7.21
CA LEU A 236 -7.98 8.46 7.14
C LEU A 236 -8.06 7.43 6.00
N TRP A 237 -7.56 7.79 4.81
CA TRP A 237 -7.52 6.86 3.68
C TRP A 237 -6.63 5.66 3.96
N LEU A 238 -5.47 5.89 4.55
CA LEU A 238 -4.57 4.83 4.99
C LEU A 238 -5.23 3.91 6.03
N TYR A 239 -5.96 4.50 6.98
CA TYR A 239 -6.71 3.75 7.98
C TYR A 239 -7.75 2.82 7.38
N ILE A 240 -8.52 3.30 6.40
CA ILE A 240 -9.51 2.47 5.70
C ILE A 240 -8.80 1.37 4.89
N LEU A 241 -7.66 1.67 4.25
CA LEU A 241 -6.83 0.66 3.59
C LEU A 241 -6.42 -0.45 4.58
N HIS A 242 -5.99 -0.10 5.79
CA HIS A 242 -5.64 -1.09 6.82
C HIS A 242 -6.84 -1.92 7.26
N ILE A 243 -8.03 -1.34 7.39
CA ILE A 243 -9.27 -2.10 7.65
C ILE A 243 -9.48 -3.14 6.54
N LEU A 244 -9.40 -2.73 5.27
CA LEU A 244 -9.60 -3.64 4.13
C LEU A 244 -8.58 -4.77 4.13
N VAL A 245 -7.31 -4.47 4.40
CA VAL A 245 -6.23 -5.47 4.45
C VAL A 245 -6.43 -6.44 5.62
N LEU A 246 -6.83 -5.97 6.80
CA LEU A 246 -7.09 -6.83 7.96
C LEU A 246 -8.33 -7.70 7.76
N CYS A 247 -9.40 -7.14 7.20
CA CYS A 247 -10.60 -7.90 6.82
C CYS A 247 -10.25 -8.98 5.77
N GLY A 248 -9.48 -8.61 4.75
CA GLY A 248 -8.99 -9.52 3.72
C GLY A 248 -8.15 -10.66 4.28
N PHE A 249 -7.24 -10.34 5.20
CA PHE A 249 -6.45 -11.36 5.91
C PHE A 249 -7.33 -12.30 6.75
N ARG A 250 -8.32 -11.77 7.48
CA ARG A 250 -9.26 -12.60 8.25
C ARG A 250 -10.05 -13.56 7.35
N VAL A 251 -10.49 -13.10 6.19
CA VAL A 251 -11.14 -13.96 5.18
C VAL A 251 -10.15 -15.00 4.66
N THR A 252 -8.89 -14.63 4.45
CA THR A 252 -7.82 -15.54 4.01
C THR A 252 -7.60 -16.67 5.00
N VAL A 253 -7.54 -16.37 6.30
CA VAL A 253 -7.42 -17.38 7.37
C VAL A 253 -8.65 -18.31 7.39
N ALA A 254 -9.86 -17.77 7.19
CA ALA A 254 -11.06 -18.58 7.12
C ALA A 254 -11.08 -19.49 5.86
N LEU A 255 -10.59 -18.99 4.72
CA LEU A 255 -10.44 -19.76 3.49
C LEU A 255 -9.41 -20.89 3.63
N ASP A 256 -8.33 -20.65 4.37
CA ASP A 256 -7.28 -21.64 4.62
C ASP A 256 -7.82 -22.91 5.32
N GLY A 257 -8.71 -22.73 6.29
CA GLY A 257 -9.40 -23.85 6.94
C GLY A 257 -10.38 -24.62 6.04
N LEU A 258 -10.83 -24.01 4.93
CA LEU A 258 -11.77 -24.60 3.97
C LEU A 258 -11.08 -25.22 2.74
N LEU A 259 -9.88 -24.74 2.41
CA LEU A 259 -9.07 -25.15 1.26
C LEU A 259 -7.71 -25.69 1.74
N PRO A 260 -7.66 -26.80 2.49
CA PRO A 260 -6.40 -27.42 2.82
C PRO A 260 -5.66 -27.79 1.53
N ASP A 261 -4.37 -27.44 1.47
CA ASP A 261 -3.47 -27.75 0.35
C ASP A 261 -3.21 -29.27 0.24
#